data_AF-A0A821AJ95-F1
#
_entry.id   AF-A0A821AJ95-F1
#
_cell.length_a   1.000
_cell.length_b   1.000
_cell.length_c   1.000
_cell.angle_alpha   90.00
_cell.angle_beta   90.00
_cell.angle_gamma   90.00
#
_symmetry.space_group_name_H-M   'P 1'
#
loop_
_entity.id
_entity.type
_entity.pdbx_description
1 polymer ?
#
loop_
_entity_poly.entity_id
_entity_poly.type
_entity_poly.pdbx_seq_one_letter_code
_entity_poly.pdbx_strand_id
1 'polypeptide(L)'
;MSKETDDNDNSIFNWFENCWDNFCLRARKDSFEHLPSRLIDNSNKSTRFVSQAGKKIVTRDSNFDGLLHDPIEENITSILHANDNTIPWEDYKELMRITSPFHITVETLAHVMREMEKHCEMGLESSTNSNSDLKMLPTYVTNLPTKKEQGEILALDLGGTNFRTLLVKLNPNTEPEVISEAHIVPDSKKILANDLFEFIVDVLKQFMIRNKLDLNQEYVLGFTFSFACEQIALNKGKFLTPSKGWILSDLIGQDVVEKLQRIIYQKQLKVKVTALINDTVGTLMACAYHEPTCRVGVILGTGTNACYFEDINKIHNISDRSVLPSEATEMIINTEWGALGEGGCLDMLITDFDREIDKMSNNPGIHIFEKLISGMYMGRLAAEVLATLINQGIILKIQRDHKQSYRYYSPFHALYMLQTNHISEIELDTGRTFANTRSVLKKLGLDYATNADCAIISYTCRLISRRAAMLTVAAMAVLMKRLNENRKSEMKKICIGIDGSLYRFHPRFNMVIQRHLKILAPVLLNYELRISADGIKIILLKYSSNQCYVGSGIGAAICAITANEARQALRKGEIQKSLFYQQHTKIS
;
A
#
# COMPACT_ATOMS: atom_id res chain seq x y z
N MET A 1 -0.83 34.79 -12.24
CA MET A 1 -1.11 33.88 -11.10
C MET A 1 -2.59 33.98 -10.78
N SER A 2 -3.23 32.84 -10.47
CA SER A 2 -4.64 32.62 -10.06
C SER A 2 -5.77 32.66 -11.11
N LYS A 3 -5.76 31.72 -12.06
CA LYS A 3 -7.00 31.19 -12.68
C LYS A 3 -7.04 29.65 -12.76
N GLU A 4 -5.91 28.96 -12.73
CA GLU A 4 -5.85 27.48 -12.81
C GLU A 4 -6.29 26.74 -11.54
N THR A 5 -6.44 27.41 -10.39
CA THR A 5 -6.83 26.75 -9.13
C THR A 5 -8.34 26.50 -9.02
N ASP A 6 -9.19 27.32 -9.66
CA ASP A 6 -10.65 27.20 -9.52
C ASP A 6 -11.27 26.11 -10.41
N ASP A 7 -10.69 25.85 -11.59
CA ASP A 7 -11.20 24.83 -12.52
C ASP A 7 -10.96 23.40 -12.00
N ASN A 8 -9.81 23.15 -11.35
CA ASN A 8 -9.49 21.85 -10.77
C ASN A 8 -10.37 21.56 -9.54
N ASP A 9 -10.66 22.56 -8.71
CA ASP A 9 -11.55 22.41 -7.55
C ASP A 9 -12.98 22.06 -8.00
N ASN A 10 -13.51 22.76 -9.00
CA ASN A 10 -14.81 22.44 -9.58
C ASN A 10 -14.83 21.04 -10.23
N SER A 11 -13.75 20.61 -10.88
CA SER A 11 -13.68 19.29 -11.52
C SER A 11 -13.80 18.13 -10.53
N ILE A 12 -13.18 18.26 -9.36
CA ILE A 12 -13.20 17.22 -8.32
C ILE A 12 -14.53 17.25 -7.60
N PHE A 13 -15.06 18.42 -7.23
CA PHE A 13 -16.40 18.50 -6.68
C PHE A 13 -17.45 17.91 -7.64
N ASN A 14 -17.37 18.23 -8.93
CA ASN A 14 -18.20 17.60 -9.96
C ASN A 14 -17.98 16.09 -10.05
N TRP A 15 -16.75 15.60 -9.86
CA TRP A 15 -16.46 14.17 -9.82
C TRP A 15 -17.15 13.49 -8.64
N PHE A 16 -17.07 14.07 -7.44
CA PHE A 16 -17.84 13.60 -6.29
C PHE A 16 -19.34 13.59 -6.62
N GLU A 17 -19.94 14.71 -7.03
CA GLU A 17 -21.38 14.76 -7.36
C GLU A 17 -21.80 13.68 -8.39
N ASN A 18 -21.03 13.49 -9.46
CA ASN A 18 -21.30 12.46 -10.45
C ASN A 18 -21.20 11.04 -9.88
N CYS A 19 -20.22 10.77 -9.01
CA CYS A 19 -20.08 9.49 -8.33
C CYS A 19 -21.26 9.22 -7.38
N TRP A 20 -21.80 10.25 -6.72
CA TRP A 20 -22.97 10.16 -5.85
C TRP A 20 -24.24 9.75 -6.58
N ASP A 21 -24.60 10.47 -7.65
CA ASP A 21 -25.82 10.19 -8.39
C ASP A 21 -25.83 8.74 -8.89
N ASN A 22 -24.67 8.25 -9.32
CA ASN A 22 -24.51 6.87 -9.76
C ASN A 22 -24.55 5.85 -8.62
N PHE A 23 -23.96 6.15 -7.46
CA PHE A 23 -24.11 5.29 -6.29
C PHE A 23 -25.58 5.14 -5.90
N CYS A 24 -26.33 6.24 -5.83
CA CYS A 24 -27.77 6.21 -5.55
C CYS A 24 -28.55 5.41 -6.58
N LEU A 25 -28.20 5.49 -7.87
CA LEU A 25 -28.80 4.69 -8.93
C LEU A 25 -28.50 3.19 -8.80
N ARG A 26 -27.25 2.82 -8.44
CA ARG A 26 -26.85 1.41 -8.20
C ARG A 26 -27.55 0.85 -6.97
N ALA A 27 -27.54 1.57 -5.85
CA ALA A 27 -28.21 1.18 -4.62
C ALA A 27 -29.72 0.97 -4.83
N ARG A 28 -30.37 1.83 -5.64
CA ARG A 28 -31.78 1.64 -6.03
C ARG A 28 -31.99 0.37 -6.84
N LYS A 29 -31.09 0.02 -7.77
CA LYS A 29 -31.16 -1.23 -8.55
C LYS A 29 -30.95 -2.48 -7.68
N ASP A 30 -29.97 -2.45 -6.78
CA ASP A 30 -29.67 -3.58 -5.88
C ASP A 30 -30.75 -3.76 -4.79
N SER A 31 -31.43 -2.67 -4.40
CA SER A 31 -32.52 -2.71 -3.41
C SER A 31 -33.84 -3.32 -3.90
N PHE A 32 -33.96 -3.64 -5.19
CA PHE A 32 -35.12 -4.37 -5.71
C PHE A 32 -35.08 -5.88 -5.43
N GLU A 33 -33.99 -6.43 -4.88
CA GLU A 33 -33.93 -7.86 -4.58
C GLU A 33 -34.02 -8.24 -3.10
N HIS A 34 -33.50 -7.53 -2.10
CA HIS A 34 -33.78 -7.85 -0.68
C HIS A 34 -33.37 -6.74 0.32
N LEU A 35 -34.32 -6.05 1.00
CA LEU A 35 -34.34 -5.69 2.45
C LEU A 35 -35.52 -4.72 2.80
N PRO A 36 -36.00 -4.68 4.07
CA PRO A 36 -37.28 -4.10 4.47
C PRO A 36 -37.28 -2.61 4.80
N SER A 37 -38.47 -2.02 4.63
CA SER A 37 -38.86 -0.61 4.50
C SER A 37 -38.70 0.30 5.74
N ARG A 38 -37.52 0.46 6.34
CA ARG A 38 -37.34 1.33 7.55
C ARG A 38 -36.24 2.38 7.54
N LEU A 39 -35.75 2.83 6.39
CA LEU A 39 -34.75 3.92 6.30
C LEU A 39 -35.27 5.22 5.67
N ILE A 40 -36.56 5.54 5.86
CA ILE A 40 -37.08 6.87 5.53
C ILE A 40 -37.82 7.39 6.76
N ASP A 41 -37.09 8.01 7.69
CA ASP A 41 -37.69 8.88 8.68
C ASP A 41 -36.96 10.23 8.69
N ASN A 42 -37.64 11.25 8.17
CA ASN A 42 -37.19 12.62 8.02
C ASN A 42 -37.48 13.39 9.32
N SER A 43 -36.70 13.21 10.38
CA SER A 43 -36.79 14.07 11.56
C SER A 43 -35.44 14.66 12.00
N ASN A 44 -35.30 15.95 11.66
CA ASN A 44 -34.28 16.92 12.04
C ASN A 44 -33.73 16.81 13.47
N LYS A 45 -32.42 16.59 13.61
CA LYS A 45 -31.56 17.21 14.63
C LYS A 45 -30.16 17.47 14.08
N SER A 46 -29.92 18.68 13.54
CA SER A 46 -28.61 19.13 13.08
C SER A 46 -27.66 19.32 14.28
N THR A 47 -26.57 18.56 14.34
CA THR A 47 -25.43 18.86 15.24
C THR A 47 -24.37 19.63 14.45
N ARG A 48 -23.95 20.78 14.98
CA ARG A 48 -22.97 21.69 14.36
C ARG A 48 -21.56 21.38 14.89
N PHE A 49 -20.59 21.21 14.00
CA PHE A 49 -19.17 21.14 14.35
C PHE A 49 -18.37 22.16 13.52
N VAL A 50 -17.26 22.65 14.09
CA VAL A 50 -16.42 23.72 13.54
C VAL A 50 -15.32 23.07 12.69
N SER A 51 -15.17 23.51 11.43
CA SER A 51 -14.08 23.03 10.57
C SER A 51 -12.70 23.43 11.11
N GLN A 52 -11.70 22.59 10.88
CA GLN A 52 -10.30 22.79 11.33
C GLN A 52 -9.66 24.10 10.84
N ALA A 53 -10.27 24.83 9.91
CA ALA A 53 -9.75 26.09 9.39
C ALA A 53 -10.43 27.37 9.95
N GLY A 54 -11.35 27.26 10.91
CA GLY A 54 -11.95 28.42 11.60
C GLY A 54 -12.71 29.42 10.71
N LYS A 55 -12.96 29.10 9.43
CA LYS A 55 -13.59 30.01 8.45
C LYS A 55 -14.68 29.34 7.62
N LYS A 56 -15.63 28.66 8.27
CA LYS A 56 -17.06 28.56 7.90
C LYS A 56 -17.72 27.48 8.75
N ILE A 57 -18.95 27.76 9.19
CA ILE A 57 -19.86 26.75 9.76
C ILE A 57 -20.41 25.98 8.56
N VAL A 58 -19.94 24.75 8.33
CA VAL A 58 -20.58 23.82 7.40
C VAL A 58 -21.62 23.06 8.20
N THR A 59 -22.89 23.21 7.83
CA THR A 59 -23.97 22.38 8.38
C THR A 59 -23.88 20.99 7.78
N ARG A 60 -24.10 19.97 8.62
CA ARG A 60 -24.07 18.50 8.38
C ARG A 60 -25.04 17.97 7.29
N ASP A 61 -25.50 18.85 6.40
CA ASP A 61 -26.47 18.61 5.31
C ASP A 61 -25.82 18.65 3.91
N SER A 62 -24.52 18.42 3.80
CA SER A 62 -23.92 17.97 2.53
C SER A 62 -24.29 16.49 2.37
N ASN A 63 -25.18 16.16 1.43
CA ASN A 63 -25.66 14.79 1.19
C ASN A 63 -24.53 13.73 1.18
N PHE A 64 -23.32 14.14 0.76
CA PHE A 64 -22.10 13.34 0.68
C PHE A 64 -21.48 12.88 2.00
N ASP A 65 -21.42 13.73 3.04
CA ASP A 65 -20.87 13.35 4.35
C ASP A 65 -21.74 12.25 5.01
N GLY A 66 -23.03 12.21 4.66
CA GLY A 66 -23.98 11.16 5.05
C GLY A 66 -23.68 9.76 4.47
N LEU A 67 -22.92 9.64 3.36
CA LEU A 67 -22.51 8.34 2.79
C LEU A 67 -21.12 7.90 3.24
N LEU A 68 -20.23 8.87 3.46
CA LEU A 68 -19.00 8.61 4.22
C LEU A 68 -19.30 8.40 5.71
N HIS A 69 -20.54 8.66 6.13
CA HIS A 69 -21.02 8.47 7.49
C HIS A 69 -20.68 7.08 7.98
N ASP A 70 -19.98 7.08 9.10
CA ASP A 70 -19.48 5.88 9.73
C ASP A 70 -20.20 5.65 11.06
N PRO A 71 -20.69 4.43 11.34
CA PRO A 71 -21.10 4.03 12.68
C PRO A 71 -20.03 4.25 13.78
N ILE A 72 -18.79 4.66 13.47
CA ILE A 72 -17.75 5.07 14.44
C ILE A 72 -18.10 6.34 15.24
N GLU A 73 -18.65 7.39 14.62
CA GLU A 73 -19.02 8.63 15.35
C GLU A 73 -20.25 8.42 16.22
N GLU A 74 -21.25 7.70 15.71
CA GLU A 74 -22.37 7.22 16.52
C GLU A 74 -21.90 6.21 17.57
N ASN A 75 -20.79 5.50 17.34
CA ASN A 75 -20.29 4.46 18.22
C ASN A 75 -19.74 4.99 19.52
N ILE A 76 -19.01 6.10 19.67
CA ILE A 76 -18.49 6.38 21.03
C ILE A 76 -19.66 6.58 22.00
N THR A 77 -20.65 7.38 21.61
CA THR A 77 -21.86 7.63 22.38
C THR A 77 -22.73 6.38 22.48
N SER A 78 -22.91 5.62 21.38
CA SER A 78 -23.69 4.37 21.40
C SER A 78 -22.98 3.21 22.10
N ILE A 79 -21.65 3.11 22.06
CA ILE A 79 -20.82 2.14 22.78
C ILE A 79 -20.87 2.47 24.26
N LEU A 80 -20.78 3.73 24.63
CA LEU A 80 -20.90 4.15 26.02
C LEU A 80 -22.32 3.88 26.53
N HIS A 81 -23.37 4.34 25.83
CA HIS A 81 -24.76 4.14 26.23
C HIS A 81 -25.24 2.68 26.17
N ALA A 82 -24.88 1.91 25.13
CA ALA A 82 -25.29 0.50 25.03
C ALA A 82 -24.64 -0.37 26.11
N ASN A 83 -23.60 0.11 26.79
CA ASN A 83 -22.90 -0.65 27.82
C ASN A 83 -23.16 -0.14 29.24
N ASP A 84 -24.14 0.76 29.43
CA ASP A 84 -24.33 1.52 30.68
C ASP A 84 -23.04 2.20 31.19
N ASN A 85 -22.05 2.36 30.31
CA ASN A 85 -20.78 2.99 30.59
C ASN A 85 -20.98 4.48 30.41
N THR A 86 -21.10 5.22 31.50
CA THR A 86 -21.13 6.68 31.43
C THR A 86 -19.76 7.22 31.84
N ILE A 87 -19.21 8.12 31.02
CA ILE A 87 -18.10 8.97 31.42
C ILE A 87 -18.65 10.36 31.76
N PRO A 88 -17.99 11.13 32.65
CA PRO A 88 -18.33 12.52 32.88
C PRO A 88 -18.39 13.30 31.56
N TRP A 89 -19.33 14.25 31.46
CA TRP A 89 -19.49 15.07 30.27
C TRP A 89 -18.23 15.86 29.88
N GLU A 90 -17.45 16.29 30.87
CA GLU A 90 -16.16 16.96 30.62
C GLU A 90 -15.10 16.00 30.05
N ASP A 91 -15.05 14.75 30.54
CA ASP A 91 -14.19 13.71 29.97
C ASP A 91 -14.60 13.38 28.52
N TYR A 92 -15.90 13.37 28.22
CA TYR A 92 -16.42 13.19 26.86
C TYR A 92 -16.01 14.34 25.94
N LYS A 93 -16.18 15.59 26.37
CA LYS A 93 -15.76 16.76 25.57
C LYS A 93 -14.27 16.72 25.25
N GLU A 94 -13.45 16.39 26.24
CA GLU A 94 -11.99 16.34 26.05
C GLU A 94 -11.58 15.16 25.18
N LEU A 95 -12.21 14.00 25.34
CA LEU A 95 -12.06 12.86 24.42
C LEU A 95 -12.35 13.29 22.98
N MET A 96 -13.51 13.93 22.75
CA MET A 96 -13.89 14.40 21.41
C MET A 96 -12.93 15.47 20.88
N ARG A 97 -12.43 16.39 21.72
CA ARG A 97 -11.45 17.40 21.32
C ARG A 97 -10.14 16.75 20.84
N ILE A 98 -9.70 15.69 21.51
CA ILE A 98 -8.47 14.94 21.19
C ILE A 98 -8.66 14.08 19.94
N THR A 99 -9.83 13.45 19.76
CA THR A 99 -10.06 12.49 18.68
C THR A 99 -10.70 13.11 17.43
N SER A 100 -11.36 14.25 17.52
CA SER A 100 -11.99 14.91 16.36
C SER A 100 -11.04 15.09 15.16
N PRO A 101 -9.75 15.43 15.32
CA PRO A 101 -8.84 15.60 14.19
C PRO A 101 -8.58 14.34 13.34
N PHE A 102 -8.91 13.14 13.85
CA PHE A 102 -8.74 11.90 13.11
C PHE A 102 -9.96 11.54 12.25
N HIS A 103 -11.06 12.29 12.35
CA HIS A 103 -12.24 12.06 11.51
C HIS A 103 -11.98 12.58 10.11
N ILE A 104 -12.31 11.75 9.12
CA ILE A 104 -12.16 12.08 7.70
C ILE A 104 -13.49 12.59 7.17
N THR A 105 -13.48 13.82 6.67
CA THR A 105 -14.61 14.46 5.98
C THR A 105 -14.49 14.31 4.46
N VAL A 106 -15.57 14.61 3.74
CA VAL A 106 -15.54 14.68 2.26
C VAL A 106 -14.49 15.69 1.78
N GLU A 107 -14.39 16.86 2.41
CA GLU A 107 -13.42 17.89 2.03
C GLU A 107 -11.98 17.39 2.20
N THR A 108 -11.73 16.61 3.26
CA THR A 108 -10.41 16.01 3.50
C THR A 108 -10.06 15.05 2.37
N LEU A 109 -10.99 14.18 1.96
CA LEU A 109 -10.77 13.24 0.86
C LEU A 109 -10.59 13.97 -0.47
N ALA A 110 -11.45 14.94 -0.78
CA ALA A 110 -11.38 15.74 -1.99
C ALA A 110 -10.02 16.45 -2.11
N HIS A 111 -9.54 17.02 -1.01
CA HIS A 111 -8.23 17.65 -0.95
C HIS A 111 -7.10 16.64 -1.22
N VAL A 112 -7.09 15.49 -0.55
CA VAL A 112 -6.08 14.43 -0.78
C VAL A 112 -6.08 13.97 -2.22
N MET A 113 -7.26 13.78 -2.82
CA MET A 113 -7.39 13.35 -4.21
C MET A 113 -6.86 14.41 -5.19
N ARG A 114 -7.12 15.68 -4.92
CA ARG A 114 -6.61 16.80 -5.71
C ARG A 114 -5.09 16.87 -5.68
N GLU A 115 -4.50 16.83 -4.49
CA GLU A 115 -3.04 16.90 -4.37
C GLU A 115 -2.40 15.64 -4.97
N MET A 116 -2.99 14.45 -4.79
CA MET A 116 -2.51 13.21 -5.42
C MET A 116 -2.52 13.30 -6.94
N GLU A 117 -3.61 13.77 -7.56
CA GLU A 117 -3.73 13.94 -9.01
C GLU A 117 -2.68 14.93 -9.53
N LYS A 118 -2.60 16.11 -8.91
CA LYS A 118 -1.64 17.16 -9.25
C LYS A 118 -0.20 16.65 -9.18
N HIS A 119 0.16 15.94 -8.12
CA HIS A 119 1.51 15.40 -7.96
C HIS A 119 1.79 14.23 -8.92
N CYS A 120 0.77 13.47 -9.35
CA CYS A 120 0.93 12.49 -10.41
C CYS A 120 1.31 13.16 -11.73
N GLU A 121 0.60 14.22 -12.12
CA GLU A 121 0.91 15.01 -13.32
C GLU A 121 2.31 15.63 -13.24
N MET A 122 2.60 16.32 -12.13
CA MET A 122 3.90 16.96 -11.94
C MET A 122 5.05 15.96 -11.96
N GLY A 123 4.87 14.77 -11.39
CA GLY A 123 5.90 13.72 -11.32
C GLY A 123 6.22 13.08 -12.67
N LEU A 124 5.23 12.99 -13.57
CA LEU A 124 5.40 12.46 -14.92
C LEU A 124 6.08 13.46 -15.88
N GLU A 125 6.01 14.75 -15.56
CA GLU A 125 6.53 15.82 -16.40
C GLU A 125 7.99 16.17 -16.04
N SER A 126 8.88 16.14 -17.04
CA SER A 126 10.33 16.38 -16.85
C SER A 126 10.64 17.76 -16.27
N SER A 127 9.82 18.77 -16.58
CA SER A 127 10.03 20.14 -16.12
C SER A 127 9.54 20.41 -14.69
N THR A 128 8.67 19.56 -14.13
CA THR A 128 8.05 19.76 -12.82
C THR A 128 8.33 18.65 -11.80
N ASN A 129 8.90 17.53 -12.22
CA ASN A 129 9.11 16.36 -11.37
C ASN A 129 9.90 16.64 -10.08
N SER A 130 10.87 17.57 -10.11
CA SER A 130 11.66 17.95 -8.94
C SER A 130 10.85 18.65 -7.85
N ASN A 131 9.68 19.19 -8.21
CA ASN A 131 8.75 19.86 -7.29
C ASN A 131 7.59 18.95 -6.89
N SER A 132 7.56 17.70 -7.37
CA SER A 132 6.53 16.74 -7.01
C SER A 132 6.97 15.88 -5.83
N ASP A 133 6.09 15.77 -4.83
CA ASP A 133 6.18 14.74 -3.79
C ASP A 133 6.12 13.31 -4.38
N LEU A 134 5.43 13.11 -5.50
CA LEU A 134 5.32 11.81 -6.16
C LEU A 134 6.40 11.64 -7.23
N LYS A 135 7.25 10.64 -7.07
CA LYS A 135 8.38 10.38 -7.98
C LYS A 135 7.93 9.86 -9.36
N MET A 136 6.79 9.16 -9.42
CA MET A 136 6.20 8.64 -10.67
C MET A 136 7.23 7.93 -11.57
N LEU A 137 7.93 6.96 -10.98
CA LEU A 137 9.10 6.30 -11.55
C LEU A 137 8.71 5.34 -12.69
N PRO A 138 9.28 5.53 -13.91
CA PRO A 138 9.13 4.57 -15.01
C PRO A 138 9.72 3.20 -14.67
N THR A 139 8.95 2.13 -14.86
CA THR A 139 9.38 0.77 -14.49
C THR A 139 9.91 -0.05 -15.67
N TYR A 140 9.69 0.42 -16.91
CA TYR A 140 9.97 -0.30 -18.16
C TYR A 140 9.22 -1.63 -18.30
N VAL A 141 8.15 -1.84 -17.52
CA VAL A 141 7.20 -2.95 -17.72
C VAL A 141 6.04 -2.44 -18.56
N THR A 142 5.98 -2.84 -19.82
CA THR A 142 5.00 -2.32 -20.81
C THR A 142 3.87 -3.29 -21.14
N ASN A 143 4.00 -4.55 -20.75
CA ASN A 143 3.05 -5.61 -21.12
C ASN A 143 2.65 -6.43 -19.89
N LEU A 144 1.42 -6.93 -19.91
CA LEU A 144 0.93 -7.93 -18.98
C LEU A 144 1.36 -9.34 -19.39
N PRO A 145 1.36 -10.31 -18.44
CA PRO A 145 1.53 -11.71 -18.79
C PRO A 145 0.43 -12.20 -19.74
N THR A 146 0.81 -13.15 -20.58
CA THR A 146 -0.02 -13.75 -21.63
C THR A 146 -0.55 -15.13 -21.27
N LYS A 147 -0.11 -15.70 -20.13
CA LYS A 147 -0.25 -17.11 -19.75
C LYS A 147 0.45 -18.10 -20.70
N LYS A 148 1.28 -17.61 -21.62
CA LYS A 148 2.09 -18.45 -22.51
C LYS A 148 3.53 -18.61 -22.00
N GLU A 149 3.87 -17.88 -20.95
CA GLU A 149 5.16 -17.95 -20.29
C GLU A 149 5.40 -19.38 -19.78
N GLN A 150 6.64 -19.87 -19.92
CA GLN A 150 6.99 -21.22 -19.50
C GLN A 150 8.41 -21.30 -18.96
N GLY A 151 8.62 -22.24 -18.04
CA GLY A 151 9.95 -22.59 -17.53
C GLY A 151 10.07 -22.48 -16.02
N GLU A 152 11.29 -22.69 -15.55
CA GLU A 152 11.68 -22.57 -14.14
C GLU A 152 12.44 -21.25 -13.94
N ILE A 153 11.86 -20.36 -13.16
CA ILE A 153 12.37 -19.00 -12.97
C ILE A 153 12.65 -18.74 -11.50
N LEU A 154 13.82 -18.17 -11.22
CA LEU A 154 14.17 -17.74 -9.88
C LEU A 154 13.59 -16.35 -9.62
N ALA A 155 13.18 -16.09 -8.39
CA ALA A 155 12.89 -14.75 -7.95
C ALA A 155 13.44 -14.48 -6.56
N LEU A 156 13.84 -13.23 -6.35
CA LEU A 156 14.24 -12.68 -5.07
C LEU A 156 13.23 -11.62 -4.69
N ASP A 157 12.76 -11.64 -3.46
CA ASP A 157 11.82 -10.65 -2.93
C ASP A 157 12.36 -10.07 -1.63
N LEU A 158 12.87 -8.85 -1.72
CA LEU A 158 13.49 -8.13 -0.61
C LEU A 158 12.54 -7.03 -0.11
N GLY A 159 11.76 -7.36 0.92
CA GLY A 159 10.90 -6.42 1.62
C GLY A 159 11.56 -5.82 2.87
N GLY A 160 10.77 -5.08 3.67
CA GLY A 160 11.27 -4.43 4.89
C GLY A 160 11.56 -5.38 6.05
N THR A 161 10.84 -6.51 6.13
CA THR A 161 10.89 -7.44 7.29
C THR A 161 11.43 -8.81 6.91
N ASN A 162 11.09 -9.31 5.72
CA ASN A 162 11.48 -10.64 5.25
C ASN A 162 12.14 -10.53 3.88
N PHE A 163 13.14 -11.38 3.67
CA PHE A 163 13.71 -11.68 2.36
C PHE A 163 13.21 -13.06 1.93
N ARG A 164 12.81 -13.23 0.67
CA ARG A 164 12.37 -14.52 0.13
C ARG A 164 13.15 -14.90 -1.12
N THR A 165 13.41 -16.19 -1.23
CA THR A 165 13.85 -16.83 -2.47
C THR A 165 12.71 -17.68 -3.00
N LEU A 166 12.44 -17.58 -4.30
CA LEU A 166 11.36 -18.31 -4.95
C LEU A 166 11.88 -19.05 -6.19
N LEU A 167 11.29 -20.22 -6.44
CA LEU A 167 11.31 -20.91 -7.72
C LEU A 167 9.87 -20.93 -8.24
N VAL A 168 9.63 -20.23 -9.35
CA VAL A 168 8.33 -20.16 -10.01
C VAL A 168 8.39 -21.05 -11.25
N LYS A 169 7.52 -22.03 -11.31
CA LYS A 169 7.38 -22.95 -12.43
C LYS A 169 6.13 -22.57 -13.21
N LEU A 170 6.32 -22.05 -14.41
CA LEU A 170 5.24 -21.66 -15.31
C LEU A 170 5.07 -22.71 -16.40
N ASN A 171 3.81 -23.05 -16.69
CA ASN A 171 3.43 -23.92 -17.78
C ASN A 171 2.10 -23.40 -18.37
N PRO A 172 1.98 -23.23 -19.70
CA PRO A 172 0.74 -22.73 -20.32
C PRO A 172 -0.48 -23.62 -20.08
N ASN A 173 -0.27 -24.90 -19.76
CA ASN A 173 -1.31 -25.91 -19.62
C ASN A 173 -1.68 -26.25 -18.16
N THR A 174 -0.94 -25.73 -17.17
CA THR A 174 -1.18 -26.04 -15.76
C THR A 174 -1.05 -24.79 -14.89
N GLU A 175 -1.65 -24.82 -13.71
CA GLU A 175 -1.48 -23.74 -12.73
C GLU A 175 0.00 -23.57 -12.32
N PRO A 176 0.44 -22.32 -12.04
CA PRO A 176 1.80 -22.08 -11.56
C PRO A 176 2.09 -22.85 -10.27
N GLU A 177 3.27 -23.45 -10.19
CA GLU A 177 3.80 -24.01 -8.96
C GLU A 177 4.90 -23.08 -8.42
N VAL A 178 4.77 -22.69 -7.15
CA VAL A 178 5.72 -21.77 -6.51
C VAL A 178 6.32 -22.46 -5.30
N ILE A 179 7.64 -22.60 -5.31
CA ILE A 179 8.40 -22.99 -4.12
C ILE A 179 8.98 -21.71 -3.52
N SER A 180 8.71 -21.45 -2.23
CA SER A 180 9.19 -20.25 -1.55
C SER A 180 9.86 -20.61 -0.22
N GLU A 181 10.96 -19.90 0.06
CA GLU A 181 11.62 -19.91 1.36
C GLU A 181 11.83 -18.47 1.86
N ALA A 182 11.46 -18.23 3.13
CA ALA A 182 11.60 -16.94 3.78
C ALA A 182 12.78 -16.92 4.76
N HIS A 183 13.46 -15.78 4.81
CA HIS A 183 14.63 -15.51 5.63
C HIS A 183 14.49 -14.14 6.29
N ILE A 184 14.93 -14.05 7.54
CA ILE A 184 15.11 -12.75 8.21
C ILE A 184 16.48 -12.22 7.80
N VAL A 185 16.52 -10.98 7.31
CA VAL A 185 17.78 -10.28 7.05
C VAL A 185 18.34 -9.80 8.39
N PRO A 186 19.53 -10.25 8.83
CA PRO A 186 20.14 -9.76 10.07
C PRO A 186 20.39 -8.25 9.99
N ASP A 187 20.24 -7.53 11.11
CA ASP A 187 20.41 -6.06 11.11
C ASP A 187 21.81 -5.62 10.68
N SER A 188 22.85 -6.41 11.00
CA SER A 188 24.22 -6.19 10.54
C SER A 188 24.36 -6.20 9.01
N LYS A 189 23.42 -6.83 8.29
CA LYS A 189 23.39 -6.92 6.83
C LYS A 189 22.59 -5.79 6.17
N LYS A 190 21.94 -4.91 6.94
CA LYS A 190 21.15 -3.76 6.44
C LYS A 190 21.96 -2.47 6.37
N ILE A 191 23.27 -2.56 6.60
CA ILE A 191 24.17 -1.39 6.73
C ILE A 191 24.91 -1.12 5.42
N LEU A 192 25.64 -2.11 4.89
CA LEU A 192 26.45 -2.00 3.67
C LEU A 192 25.90 -2.88 2.54
N ALA A 193 25.94 -2.39 1.32
CA ALA A 193 25.39 -3.09 0.16
C ALA A 193 26.10 -4.41 -0.13
N ASN A 194 27.43 -4.46 0.01
CA ASN A 194 28.18 -5.70 -0.27
C ASN A 194 27.80 -6.81 0.73
N ASP A 195 27.68 -6.48 2.01
CA ASP A 195 27.23 -7.42 3.05
C ASP A 195 25.84 -7.98 2.78
N LEU A 196 24.91 -7.10 2.38
CA LEU A 196 23.55 -7.48 2.02
C LEU A 196 23.54 -8.45 0.84
N PHE A 197 24.21 -8.10 -0.25
CA PHE A 197 24.14 -8.89 -1.48
C PHE A 197 24.93 -10.20 -1.36
N GLU A 198 26.01 -10.25 -0.58
CA GLU A 198 26.66 -11.53 -0.25
C GLU A 198 25.71 -12.47 0.52
N PHE A 199 25.02 -11.94 1.53
CA PHE A 199 24.02 -12.71 2.27
C PHE A 199 22.90 -13.22 1.35
N ILE A 200 22.36 -12.36 0.48
CA ILE A 200 21.31 -12.72 -0.48
C ILE A 200 21.77 -13.84 -1.42
N VAL A 201 22.98 -13.74 -1.97
CA VAL A 201 23.51 -14.74 -2.93
C VAL A 201 23.85 -16.05 -2.24
N ASP A 202 24.35 -16.03 -1.01
CA ASP A 202 24.58 -17.24 -0.23
C ASP A 202 23.26 -17.97 0.08
N VAL A 203 22.22 -17.22 0.46
CA VAL A 203 20.88 -17.77 0.65
C VAL A 203 20.32 -18.35 -0.66
N LEU A 204 20.46 -17.63 -1.78
CA LEU A 204 20.06 -18.11 -3.11
C LEU A 204 20.76 -19.43 -3.47
N LYS A 205 22.08 -19.52 -3.29
CA LYS A 205 22.85 -20.75 -3.54
C LYS A 205 22.34 -21.92 -2.72
N GLN A 206 22.09 -21.71 -1.42
CA GLN A 206 21.55 -22.75 -0.54
C GLN A 206 20.13 -23.15 -0.92
N PHE A 207 19.31 -22.21 -1.40
CA PHE A 207 17.97 -22.49 -1.91
C PHE A 207 18.04 -23.35 -3.18
N MET A 208 18.91 -23.03 -4.14
CA MET A 208 19.09 -23.81 -5.36
C MET A 208 19.52 -25.26 -5.08
N ILE A 209 20.50 -25.44 -4.18
CA ILE A 209 21.00 -26.77 -3.79
C ILE A 209 19.88 -27.61 -3.15
N ARG A 210 19.14 -27.03 -2.19
CA ARG A 210 18.06 -27.74 -1.49
C ARG A 210 16.91 -28.14 -2.39
N ASN A 211 16.60 -27.33 -3.39
CA ASN A 211 15.58 -27.60 -4.38
C ASN A 211 16.10 -28.43 -5.58
N LYS A 212 17.34 -28.94 -5.49
CA LYS A 212 17.96 -29.83 -6.48
C LYS A 212 17.99 -29.23 -7.90
N LEU A 213 18.19 -27.91 -8.00
CA LEU A 213 18.39 -27.24 -9.28
C LEU A 213 19.77 -27.59 -9.85
N ASP A 214 19.86 -27.73 -11.18
CA ASP A 214 21.14 -28.00 -11.84
C ASP A 214 21.98 -26.71 -11.90
N LEU A 215 23.00 -26.60 -11.06
CA LEU A 215 23.88 -25.43 -11.01
C LEU A 215 24.66 -25.21 -12.33
N ASN A 216 24.67 -26.18 -13.26
CA ASN A 216 25.26 -26.03 -14.59
C ASN A 216 24.30 -25.46 -15.63
N GLN A 217 23.00 -25.41 -15.35
CA GLN A 217 21.99 -24.77 -16.18
C GLN A 217 21.96 -23.26 -15.94
N GLU A 218 21.68 -22.48 -16.99
CA GLU A 218 21.44 -21.05 -16.86
C GLU A 218 20.00 -20.78 -16.41
N TYR A 219 19.83 -20.05 -15.31
CA TYR A 219 18.52 -19.59 -14.82
C TYR A 219 18.39 -18.08 -14.97
N VAL A 220 17.18 -17.62 -15.30
CA VAL A 220 16.83 -16.21 -15.23
C VAL A 220 16.25 -15.88 -13.85
N LEU A 221 16.49 -14.65 -13.41
CA LEU A 221 16.10 -14.17 -12.10
C LEU A 221 15.39 -12.82 -12.19
N GLY A 222 14.22 -12.75 -11.56
CA GLY A 222 13.54 -11.50 -11.25
C GLY A 222 13.89 -11.04 -9.84
N PHE A 223 14.24 -9.77 -9.69
CA PHE A 223 14.54 -9.19 -8.39
C PHE A 223 13.49 -8.14 -8.02
N THR A 224 12.61 -8.49 -7.09
CA THR A 224 11.78 -7.51 -6.38
C THR A 224 12.63 -6.83 -5.32
N PHE A 225 12.87 -5.54 -5.51
CA PHE A 225 13.61 -4.69 -4.59
C PHE A 225 12.71 -3.54 -4.17
N SER A 226 12.08 -3.66 -2.99
CA SER A 226 11.04 -2.74 -2.51
C SER A 226 11.62 -1.42 -1.97
N PHE A 227 12.46 -0.75 -2.74
CA PHE A 227 12.99 0.58 -2.46
C PHE A 227 12.88 1.45 -3.72
N ALA A 228 12.88 2.77 -3.53
CA ALA A 228 12.85 3.69 -4.65
C ALA A 228 14.11 3.56 -5.50
N CYS A 229 13.92 3.21 -6.78
CA CYS A 229 14.99 3.09 -7.76
C CYS A 229 14.65 3.89 -9.02
N GLU A 230 15.58 4.71 -9.49
CA GLU A 230 15.52 5.29 -10.82
C GLU A 230 15.94 4.21 -11.83
N GLN A 231 14.95 3.63 -12.51
CA GLN A 231 15.23 2.67 -13.57
C GLN A 231 15.56 3.39 -14.86
N ILE A 232 16.48 2.81 -15.63
CA ILE A 232 16.82 3.22 -17.00
C ILE A 232 16.54 2.10 -18.01
N ALA A 233 16.28 0.90 -17.50
CA ALA A 233 15.79 -0.27 -18.23
C ALA A 233 15.14 -1.23 -17.22
N LEU A 234 14.43 -2.25 -17.72
CA LEU A 234 13.82 -3.26 -16.85
C LEU A 234 14.84 -4.01 -15.97
N ASN A 235 16.11 -4.12 -16.39
CA ASN A 235 17.16 -4.80 -15.63
C ASN A 235 18.29 -3.87 -15.16
N LYS A 236 18.01 -2.56 -15.03
CA LYS A 236 18.97 -1.56 -14.55
C LYS A 236 18.26 -0.52 -13.71
N GLY A 237 18.72 -0.31 -12.49
CA GLY A 237 18.12 0.69 -11.61
C GLY A 237 19.09 1.22 -10.58
N LYS A 238 19.17 2.55 -10.49
CA LYS A 238 19.96 3.26 -9.50
C LYS A 238 19.16 3.41 -8.22
N PHE A 239 19.73 2.97 -7.11
CA PHE A 239 19.10 3.16 -5.81
C PHE A 239 19.06 4.63 -5.42
N LEU A 240 17.89 5.14 -5.01
CA LEU A 240 17.73 6.55 -4.71
C LEU A 240 17.92 6.85 -3.23
N THR A 241 17.16 6.19 -2.36
CA THR A 241 17.12 6.56 -0.96
C THR A 241 16.80 5.33 -0.10
N PRO A 242 17.48 5.15 1.04
CA PRO A 242 17.10 4.15 2.02
C PRO A 242 15.73 4.43 2.63
N SER A 243 15.04 3.36 3.03
CA SER A 243 13.75 3.42 3.73
C SER A 243 13.62 2.24 4.69
N LYS A 244 12.50 2.15 5.42
CA LYS A 244 12.16 0.99 6.27
C LYS A 244 13.21 0.71 7.38
N GLY A 245 13.99 1.71 7.77
CA GLY A 245 15.06 1.60 8.78
C GLY A 245 16.39 1.02 8.27
N TRP A 246 16.59 0.91 6.96
CA TRP A 246 17.85 0.46 6.36
C TRP A 246 18.80 1.65 6.19
N ILE A 247 20.13 1.40 6.16
CA ILE A 247 21.12 2.48 6.02
C ILE A 247 21.63 2.56 4.58
N LEU A 248 22.27 1.49 4.08
CA LEU A 248 22.72 1.29 2.69
C LEU A 248 23.25 2.55 1.96
N SER A 249 23.97 3.42 2.66
CA SER A 249 24.42 4.70 2.11
C SER A 249 25.38 4.54 0.93
N ASP A 250 26.13 3.43 0.90
CA ASP A 250 27.07 3.05 -0.18
C ASP A 250 26.39 2.53 -1.45
N LEU A 251 25.07 2.35 -1.42
CA LEU A 251 24.26 1.93 -2.57
C LEU A 251 23.68 3.13 -3.33
N ILE A 252 23.60 4.32 -2.72
CA ILE A 252 22.94 5.49 -3.32
C ILE A 252 23.61 5.85 -4.66
N GLY A 253 22.79 5.98 -5.71
CA GLY A 253 23.21 6.26 -7.09
C GLY A 253 23.83 5.07 -7.84
N GLN A 254 24.00 3.92 -7.21
CA GLN A 254 24.61 2.72 -7.80
C GLN A 254 23.57 1.80 -8.42
N ASP A 255 23.94 1.09 -9.49
CA ASP A 255 23.08 0.08 -10.10
C ASP A 255 22.96 -1.17 -9.21
N VAL A 256 21.74 -1.40 -8.71
CA VAL A 256 21.40 -2.52 -7.82
C VAL A 256 21.61 -3.87 -8.52
N VAL A 257 21.23 -3.95 -9.81
CA VAL A 257 21.34 -5.18 -10.59
C VAL A 257 22.80 -5.50 -10.85
N GLU A 258 23.61 -4.50 -11.20
CA GLU A 258 25.04 -4.69 -11.44
C GLU A 258 25.76 -5.23 -10.20
N LYS A 259 25.52 -4.63 -9.02
CA LYS A 259 26.12 -5.08 -7.75
C LYS A 259 25.72 -6.51 -7.41
N LEU A 260 24.43 -6.85 -7.51
CA LEU A 260 23.96 -8.21 -7.25
C LEU A 260 24.54 -9.21 -8.26
N GLN A 261 24.50 -8.89 -9.56
CA GLN A 261 24.98 -9.75 -10.64
C GLN A 261 26.48 -10.07 -10.49
N ARG A 262 27.29 -9.10 -10.06
CA ARG A 262 28.71 -9.29 -9.77
C ARG A 262 28.94 -10.38 -8.72
N ILE A 263 28.19 -10.32 -7.62
CA ILE A 263 28.34 -11.27 -6.49
C ILE A 263 27.83 -12.66 -6.89
N ILE A 264 26.73 -12.75 -7.66
CA ILE A 264 26.23 -14.00 -8.24
C ILE A 264 27.35 -14.71 -9.03
N TYR A 265 28.06 -13.99 -9.90
CA TYR A 265 29.15 -14.55 -10.69
C TYR A 265 30.39 -14.90 -9.86
N GLN A 266 30.75 -14.08 -8.86
CA GLN A 266 31.84 -14.41 -7.93
C GLN A 266 31.58 -15.72 -7.17
N LYS A 267 30.31 -16.02 -6.86
CA LYS A 267 29.89 -17.27 -6.21
C LYS A 267 29.69 -18.43 -7.19
N GLN A 268 30.05 -18.23 -8.47
CA GLN A 268 30.02 -19.21 -9.57
C GLN A 268 28.62 -19.74 -9.90
N LEU A 269 27.58 -18.92 -9.71
CA LEU A 269 26.21 -19.28 -10.07
C LEU A 269 25.91 -18.84 -11.51
N LYS A 270 25.33 -19.74 -12.31
CA LYS A 270 24.82 -19.45 -13.66
C LYS A 270 23.42 -18.85 -13.60
N VAL A 271 23.31 -17.71 -12.93
CA VAL A 271 22.04 -17.00 -12.76
C VAL A 271 22.16 -15.60 -13.34
N LYS A 272 21.19 -15.18 -14.14
CA LYS A 272 21.14 -13.87 -14.78
C LYS A 272 19.95 -13.07 -14.30
N VAL A 273 20.21 -11.89 -13.73
CA VAL A 273 19.16 -10.95 -13.33
C VAL A 273 18.62 -10.26 -14.58
N THR A 274 17.37 -10.57 -14.96
CA THR A 274 16.74 -10.05 -16.18
C THR A 274 15.65 -9.03 -15.91
N ALA A 275 15.19 -8.90 -14.67
CA ALA A 275 14.26 -7.85 -14.26
C ALA A 275 14.56 -7.38 -12.83
N LEU A 276 14.47 -6.07 -12.63
CA LEU A 276 14.39 -5.38 -11.34
C LEU A 276 13.02 -4.73 -11.30
N ILE A 277 12.24 -5.00 -10.25
CA ILE A 277 10.91 -4.41 -10.09
C ILE A 277 10.66 -3.97 -8.64
N ASN A 278 9.72 -3.04 -8.47
CA ASN A 278 9.13 -2.74 -7.17
C ASN A 278 8.07 -3.80 -6.77
N ASP A 279 7.79 -3.96 -5.48
CA ASP A 279 6.80 -4.91 -4.98
C ASP A 279 5.38 -4.64 -5.47
N THR A 280 4.99 -3.37 -5.61
CA THR A 280 3.71 -2.97 -6.21
C THR A 280 3.56 -3.53 -7.63
N VAL A 281 4.61 -3.39 -8.45
CA VAL A 281 4.67 -3.92 -9.83
C VAL A 281 4.56 -5.43 -9.80
N GLY A 282 5.28 -6.11 -8.89
CA GLY A 282 5.20 -7.54 -8.75
C GLY A 282 3.80 -8.02 -8.34
N THR A 283 3.16 -7.32 -7.41
CA THR A 283 1.77 -7.55 -6.99
C THR A 283 0.80 -7.40 -8.16
N LEU A 284 0.94 -6.35 -8.98
CA LEU A 284 0.15 -6.16 -10.19
C LEU A 284 0.35 -7.33 -11.14
N MET A 285 1.60 -7.68 -11.46
CA MET A 285 1.94 -8.70 -12.46
C MET A 285 1.50 -10.10 -12.05
N ALA A 286 1.64 -10.47 -10.77
CA ALA A 286 1.13 -11.74 -10.26
C ALA A 286 -0.40 -11.81 -10.31
N CYS A 287 -1.10 -10.71 -10.02
CA CYS A 287 -2.56 -10.66 -10.15
C CYS A 287 -2.98 -10.72 -11.62
N ALA A 288 -2.27 -9.99 -12.49
CA ALA A 288 -2.53 -9.94 -13.92
C ALA A 288 -2.35 -11.30 -14.62
N TYR A 289 -1.52 -12.18 -14.04
CA TYR A 289 -1.36 -13.54 -14.55
C TYR A 289 -2.68 -14.29 -14.62
N HIS A 290 -3.56 -14.15 -13.62
CA HIS A 290 -4.89 -14.81 -13.64
C HIS A 290 -6.02 -13.89 -14.10
N GLU A 291 -5.90 -12.59 -13.87
CA GLU A 291 -6.91 -11.58 -14.18
C GLU A 291 -6.34 -10.51 -15.13
N PRO A 292 -6.48 -10.69 -16.46
CA PRO A 292 -5.93 -9.78 -17.47
C PRO A 292 -6.46 -8.35 -17.41
N THR A 293 -7.51 -8.08 -16.62
CA THR A 293 -8.00 -6.72 -16.35
C THR A 293 -7.27 -6.00 -15.22
N CYS A 294 -6.28 -6.65 -14.58
CA CYS A 294 -5.46 -6.02 -13.55
C CYS A 294 -4.66 -4.84 -14.11
N ARG A 295 -4.85 -3.64 -13.54
CA ARG A 295 -4.16 -2.41 -13.97
C ARG A 295 -3.55 -1.59 -12.83
N VAL A 296 -3.79 -1.98 -11.59
CA VAL A 296 -3.24 -1.32 -10.40
C VAL A 296 -2.68 -2.37 -9.46
N GLY A 297 -1.51 -2.10 -8.89
CA GLY A 297 -0.91 -2.87 -7.81
C GLY A 297 -0.79 -1.99 -6.58
N VAL A 298 -1.24 -2.47 -5.41
CA VAL A 298 -1.22 -1.72 -4.16
C VAL A 298 -0.58 -2.56 -3.06
N ILE A 299 0.34 -1.95 -2.30
CA ILE A 299 0.91 -2.51 -1.09
C ILE A 299 0.38 -1.76 0.13
N LEU A 300 -0.17 -2.50 1.09
CA LEU A 300 -0.68 -2.02 2.37
C LEU A 300 -0.16 -2.92 3.49
N GLY A 301 1.07 -2.64 3.94
CA GLY A 301 1.78 -3.48 4.90
C GLY A 301 2.59 -2.65 5.88
N THR A 302 3.87 -3.00 6.07
CA THR A 302 4.83 -2.20 6.86
C THR A 302 4.92 -0.78 6.32
N GLY A 303 4.98 -0.64 4.99
CA GLY A 303 4.82 0.62 4.27
C GLY A 303 3.56 0.61 3.39
N THR A 304 3.38 1.66 2.60
CA THR A 304 2.36 1.67 1.55
C THR A 304 2.87 2.30 0.27
N ASN A 305 2.55 1.66 -0.85
CA ASN A 305 2.88 2.15 -2.18
C ASN A 305 1.84 1.67 -3.21
N ALA A 306 1.83 2.26 -4.40
CA ALA A 306 1.08 1.75 -5.53
C ALA A 306 1.82 1.90 -6.87
N CYS A 307 1.37 1.11 -7.84
CA CYS A 307 1.70 1.28 -9.24
C CYS A 307 0.45 1.14 -10.10
N TYR A 308 0.48 1.71 -11.30
CA TYR A 308 -0.61 1.60 -12.27
C TYR A 308 -0.08 1.73 -13.70
N PHE A 309 -0.90 1.35 -14.69
CA PHE A 309 -0.58 1.61 -16.10
C PHE A 309 -0.84 3.07 -16.49
N GLU A 310 0.16 3.71 -17.08
CA GLU A 310 0.07 5.05 -17.67
C GLU A 310 0.30 4.98 -19.18
N ASP A 311 -0.31 5.89 -19.94
CA ASP A 311 -0.06 6.08 -21.37
C ASP A 311 1.37 6.59 -21.56
N ILE A 312 2.18 5.88 -22.36
CA ILE A 312 3.58 6.23 -22.60
C ILE A 312 3.75 7.67 -23.11
N ASN A 313 2.77 8.20 -23.83
CA ASN A 313 2.82 9.56 -24.35
C ASN A 313 2.77 10.63 -23.25
N LYS A 314 2.20 10.30 -22.08
CA LYS A 314 2.12 11.18 -20.90
C LYS A 314 3.33 11.06 -19.98
N ILE A 315 4.20 10.07 -20.19
CA ILE A 315 5.38 9.83 -19.36
C ILE A 315 6.56 10.59 -19.97
N HIS A 316 6.72 11.86 -19.59
CA HIS A 316 7.76 12.75 -20.10
C HIS A 316 9.08 12.65 -19.34
N ASN A 317 9.10 11.98 -18.18
CA ASN A 317 10.27 11.75 -17.34
C ASN A 317 11.10 10.50 -17.71
N ILE A 318 10.86 9.87 -18.87
CA ILE A 318 11.67 8.76 -19.38
C ILE A 318 12.98 9.32 -19.96
N SER A 319 14.11 8.86 -19.42
CA SER A 319 15.45 9.32 -19.82
C SER A 319 15.84 8.89 -21.24
N ASP A 320 15.54 7.65 -21.61
CA ASP A 320 15.80 7.10 -22.95
C ASP A 320 14.59 6.29 -23.44
N ARG A 321 13.85 6.84 -24.40
CA ARG A 321 12.70 6.16 -25.02
C ARG A 321 13.12 5.08 -26.03
N SER A 322 14.37 5.07 -26.49
CA SER A 322 14.85 4.10 -27.48
C SER A 322 14.96 2.68 -26.93
N VAL A 323 15.00 2.52 -25.60
CA VAL A 323 15.02 1.21 -24.93
C VAL A 323 13.63 0.59 -24.79
N LEU A 324 12.57 1.31 -25.18
CA LEU A 324 11.20 0.80 -25.15
C LEU A 324 10.89 -0.04 -26.40
N PRO A 325 10.07 -1.10 -26.28
CA PRO A 325 9.53 -1.78 -27.44
C PRO A 325 8.75 -0.80 -28.33
N SER A 326 8.89 -0.92 -29.65
CA SER A 326 8.23 -0.04 -30.64
C SER A 326 6.70 -0.03 -30.55
N GLU A 327 6.13 -1.14 -30.10
CA GLU A 327 4.71 -1.41 -29.96
C GLU A 327 4.15 -1.02 -28.58
N ALA A 328 5.01 -0.56 -27.67
CA ALA A 328 4.58 -0.19 -26.33
C ALA A 328 3.71 1.08 -26.37
N THR A 329 2.47 0.96 -25.90
CA THR A 329 1.52 2.08 -25.77
C THR A 329 1.31 2.53 -24.33
N GLU A 330 1.59 1.64 -23.37
CA GLU A 330 1.41 1.88 -21.95
C GLU A 330 2.60 1.31 -21.16
N MET A 331 2.82 1.84 -19.97
CA MET A 331 3.86 1.39 -19.05
C MET A 331 3.36 1.44 -17.62
N ILE A 332 3.76 0.48 -16.80
CA ILE A 332 3.54 0.56 -15.36
C ILE A 332 4.42 1.68 -14.78
N ILE A 333 3.81 2.59 -14.02
CA ILE A 333 4.49 3.60 -13.23
C ILE A 333 4.42 3.20 -11.76
N ASN A 334 5.57 3.23 -11.09
CA ASN A 334 5.67 3.16 -9.64
C ASN A 334 5.49 4.57 -9.07
N THR A 335 4.41 4.81 -8.33
CA THR A 335 4.07 6.17 -7.89
C THR A 335 4.97 6.68 -6.77
N GLU A 336 5.49 5.77 -5.94
CA GLU A 336 6.12 6.08 -4.65
C GLU A 336 5.20 6.99 -3.79
N TRP A 337 3.89 6.65 -3.74
CA TRP A 337 2.87 7.53 -3.15
C TRP A 337 3.03 7.82 -1.66
N GLY A 338 3.93 7.10 -0.99
CA GLY A 338 4.18 7.26 0.43
C GLY A 338 4.74 8.64 0.75
N ALA A 339 5.34 9.30 -0.23
CA ALA A 339 5.95 10.63 -0.12
C ALA A 339 4.95 11.80 -0.22
N LEU A 340 3.68 11.59 -0.60
CA LEU A 340 2.71 12.69 -0.67
C LEU A 340 2.62 13.42 0.69
N GLY A 341 2.71 14.75 0.68
CA GLY A 341 2.70 15.58 1.89
C GLY A 341 4.08 16.02 2.37
N GLU A 342 5.18 15.52 1.79
CA GLU A 342 6.53 16.00 2.08
C GLU A 342 6.70 17.50 1.80
N GLY A 343 6.03 18.02 0.76
CA GLY A 343 5.99 19.44 0.45
C GLY A 343 4.99 20.27 1.28
N GLY A 344 4.38 19.68 2.31
CA GLY A 344 3.36 20.33 3.15
C GLY A 344 1.96 20.38 2.52
N CYS A 345 1.75 19.75 1.36
CA CYS A 345 0.45 19.77 0.68
C CYS A 345 -0.66 19.10 1.48
N LEU A 346 -0.34 18.29 2.49
CA LEU A 346 -1.28 17.60 3.38
C LEU A 346 -1.37 18.21 4.79
N ASP A 347 -0.76 19.36 5.06
CA ASP A 347 -0.64 19.91 6.42
C ASP A 347 -1.98 20.09 7.15
N MET A 348 -3.07 20.31 6.41
CA MET A 348 -4.41 20.49 7.00
C MET A 348 -4.98 19.24 7.66
N LEU A 349 -4.51 18.04 7.30
CA LEU A 349 -4.96 16.77 7.89
C LEU A 349 -3.98 16.15 8.88
N ILE A 350 -2.74 16.66 8.92
CA ILE A 350 -1.68 16.15 9.80
C ILE A 350 -1.96 16.66 11.22
N THR A 351 -2.24 15.74 12.13
CA THR A 351 -2.46 16.06 13.55
C THR A 351 -1.14 16.29 14.28
N ASP A 352 -1.18 16.93 15.45
CA ASP A 352 0.01 17.07 16.30
C ASP A 352 0.62 15.70 16.67
N PHE A 353 -0.21 14.67 16.81
CA PHE A 353 0.24 13.30 17.01
C PHE A 353 1.05 12.77 15.83
N ASP A 354 0.57 13.00 14.61
CA ASP A 354 1.28 12.60 13.38
C ASP A 354 2.63 13.32 13.27
N ARG A 355 2.69 14.61 13.63
CA ARG A 355 3.94 15.40 13.65
C ARG A 355 4.97 14.84 14.64
N GLU A 356 4.53 14.42 15.83
CA GLU A 356 5.42 13.78 16.79
C GLU A 356 5.88 12.39 16.31
N ILE A 357 5.01 11.60 15.66
CA ILE A 357 5.42 10.34 15.03
C ILE A 357 6.46 10.58 13.93
N ASP A 358 6.26 11.58 13.08
CA ASP A 358 7.20 11.95 12.03
C ASP A 358 8.56 12.37 12.59
N LYS A 359 8.55 13.27 13.58
CA LYS A 359 9.76 13.78 14.24
C LYS A 359 10.59 12.70 14.92
N MET A 360 9.94 11.67 15.48
CA MET A 360 10.62 10.54 16.14
C MET A 360 10.98 9.41 15.18
N SER A 361 10.60 9.50 13.90
CA SER A 361 10.89 8.45 12.92
C SER A 361 12.36 8.48 12.48
N ASN A 362 12.79 7.42 11.80
CA ASN A 362 14.14 7.34 11.22
C ASN A 362 14.35 8.29 10.02
N ASN A 363 13.30 8.97 9.57
CA ASN A 363 13.25 9.79 8.37
C ASN A 363 12.25 10.96 8.55
N PRO A 364 12.49 11.90 9.49
CA PRO A 364 11.59 13.03 9.71
C PRO A 364 11.38 13.86 8.45
N GLY A 365 10.14 14.29 8.20
CA GLY A 365 9.76 15.03 6.99
C GLY A 365 9.66 14.20 5.71
N ILE A 366 9.87 12.88 5.77
CA ILE A 366 9.90 11.97 4.61
C ILE A 366 8.86 10.86 4.78
N HIS A 367 8.21 10.46 3.69
CA HIS A 367 7.15 9.45 3.62
C HIS A 367 5.91 9.81 4.47
N ILE A 368 5.46 11.06 4.38
CA ILE A 368 4.35 11.59 5.19
C ILE A 368 3.06 10.78 4.98
N PHE A 369 2.63 10.55 3.73
CA PHE A 369 1.44 9.75 3.45
C PHE A 369 1.55 8.30 3.95
N GLU A 370 2.75 7.69 3.86
CA GLU A 370 3.00 6.36 4.40
C GLU A 370 2.81 6.31 5.92
N LYS A 371 3.25 7.35 6.63
CA LYS A 371 3.11 7.46 8.10
C LYS A 371 1.66 7.59 8.54
N LEU A 372 0.82 8.19 7.71
CA LEU A 372 -0.62 8.33 7.98
C LEU A 372 -1.40 7.02 7.80
N ILE A 373 -0.85 6.04 7.07
CA ILE A 373 -1.59 4.85 6.61
C ILE A 373 -1.02 3.54 7.15
N SER A 374 0.30 3.35 7.06
CA SER A 374 0.91 2.02 7.09
C SER A 374 0.99 1.39 8.49
N GLY A 375 1.16 0.06 8.49
CA GLY A 375 1.25 -0.74 9.71
C GLY A 375 2.51 -0.50 10.55
N MET A 376 3.54 0.18 10.04
CA MET A 376 4.70 0.55 10.85
C MET A 376 4.36 1.61 11.90
N TYR A 377 3.45 2.53 11.61
CA TYR A 377 3.19 3.72 12.42
C TYR A 377 1.87 3.68 13.19
N MET A 378 0.88 2.92 12.70
CA MET A 378 -0.46 2.86 13.28
C MET A 378 -0.47 2.51 14.78
N GLY A 379 0.31 1.51 15.20
CA GLY A 379 0.46 1.12 16.61
C GLY A 379 0.97 2.26 17.49
N ARG A 380 2.01 2.95 17.01
CA ARG A 380 2.66 4.04 17.74
C ARG A 380 1.78 5.28 17.81
N LEU A 381 1.06 5.60 16.73
CA LEU A 381 0.10 6.69 16.71
C LEU A 381 -1.02 6.46 17.73
N ALA A 382 -1.57 5.24 17.79
CA ALA A 382 -2.57 4.90 18.81
C ALA A 382 -2.00 5.04 20.22
N ALA A 383 -0.77 4.58 20.45
CA ALA A 383 -0.11 4.73 21.74
C ALA A 383 0.00 6.20 22.18
N GLU A 384 0.36 7.11 21.27
CA GLU A 384 0.52 8.54 21.58
C GLU A 384 -0.82 9.21 21.92
N VAL A 385 -1.89 8.89 21.19
CA VAL A 385 -3.24 9.37 21.49
C VAL A 385 -3.71 8.84 22.84
N LEU A 386 -3.55 7.53 23.10
CA LEU A 386 -3.96 6.92 24.36
C LEU A 386 -3.15 7.44 25.56
N ALA A 387 -1.85 7.67 25.38
CA ALA A 387 -1.01 8.31 26.40
C ALA A 387 -1.54 9.70 26.77
N THR A 388 -1.98 10.49 25.79
CA THR A 388 -2.60 11.79 26.05
C THR A 388 -3.91 11.66 26.83
N LEU A 389 -4.77 10.68 26.48
CA LEU A 389 -6.00 10.41 27.23
C LEU A 389 -5.74 9.99 28.68
N ILE A 390 -4.66 9.24 28.95
CA ILE A 390 -4.23 8.90 30.32
C ILE A 390 -3.73 10.14 31.06
N ASN A 391 -2.90 10.98 30.42
CA ASN A 391 -2.41 12.23 31.00
C ASN A 391 -3.55 13.16 31.41
N GLN A 392 -4.63 13.21 30.62
CA GLN A 392 -5.84 13.97 30.94
C GLN A 392 -6.74 13.27 31.97
N GLY A 393 -6.37 12.08 32.44
CA GLY A 393 -7.13 11.32 33.41
C GLY A 393 -8.48 10.83 32.88
N ILE A 394 -8.61 10.63 31.56
CA ILE A 394 -9.86 10.16 30.91
C ILE A 394 -9.96 8.64 31.00
N ILE A 395 -8.87 7.93 30.70
CA ILE A 395 -8.79 6.46 30.75
C ILE A 395 -7.73 5.97 31.74
N LEU A 396 -7.88 4.72 32.19
CA LEU A 396 -6.93 3.99 33.04
C LEU A 396 -6.53 4.77 34.31
N LYS A 397 -7.49 5.49 34.90
CA LYS A 397 -7.28 6.30 36.11
C LYS A 397 -6.68 5.42 37.20
N ILE A 398 -5.50 5.77 37.71
CA ILE A 398 -4.83 5.00 38.76
C ILE A 398 -5.71 5.04 40.01
N GLN A 399 -6.31 3.91 40.36
CA GLN A 399 -7.05 3.78 41.61
C GLN A 399 -6.04 3.77 42.77
N ARG A 400 -6.04 4.83 43.58
CA ARG A 400 -5.11 5.02 44.71
C ARG A 400 -5.29 4.02 45.85
N ASP A 401 -6.33 3.18 45.82
CA ASP A 401 -6.66 2.25 46.92
C ASP A 401 -5.88 0.93 46.92
N HIS A 402 -5.11 0.63 45.88
CA HIS A 402 -4.24 -0.55 45.89
C HIS A 402 -2.91 -0.23 46.60
N LYS A 403 -2.92 -0.35 47.93
CA LYS A 403 -1.72 -0.59 48.75
C LYS A 403 -1.08 -1.93 48.33
N GLN A 404 -0.45 -2.02 47.16
CA GLN A 404 0.36 -3.16 46.78
C GLN A 404 1.41 -2.75 45.73
N SER A 405 2.65 -2.63 46.23
CA SER A 405 3.92 -2.91 45.55
C SER A 405 4.20 -2.28 44.17
N TYR A 406 5.07 -1.27 44.16
CA TYR A 406 6.32 -1.06 43.37
C TYR A 406 6.64 -1.85 42.07
N ARG A 407 5.68 -2.46 41.37
CA ARG A 407 5.92 -3.25 40.14
C ARG A 407 4.98 -2.96 38.98
N TYR A 408 4.15 -1.91 39.07
CA TYR A 408 3.36 -1.48 37.92
C TYR A 408 4.28 -0.75 36.94
N TYR A 409 4.47 -1.36 35.75
CA TYR A 409 4.90 -0.62 34.58
C TYR A 409 3.93 0.56 34.43
N SER A 410 4.47 1.77 34.34
CA SER A 410 3.66 2.96 34.11
C SER A 410 2.80 2.71 32.85
N PRO A 411 1.47 2.97 32.88
CA PRO A 411 0.59 2.69 31.75
C PRO A 411 1.07 3.28 30.42
N PHE A 412 1.82 4.38 30.50
CA PHE A 412 2.55 4.98 29.40
C PHE A 412 3.52 3.98 28.74
N HIS A 413 4.42 3.38 29.52
CA HIS A 413 5.41 2.43 29.02
C HIS A 413 4.76 1.18 28.42
N ALA A 414 3.68 0.70 29.03
CA ALA A 414 2.92 -0.44 28.54
C ALA A 414 2.28 -0.16 27.17
N LEU A 415 1.65 1.00 26.99
CA LEU A 415 1.01 1.35 25.73
C LEU A 415 1.99 1.69 24.62
N TYR A 416 3.21 2.15 24.93
CA TYR A 416 4.26 2.31 23.91
C TYR A 416 4.68 0.99 23.24
N MET A 417 4.28 -0.17 23.78
CA MET A 417 4.47 -1.48 23.15
C MET A 417 3.34 -1.85 22.17
N LEU A 418 2.34 -0.98 21.97
CA LEU A 418 1.28 -1.22 21.00
C LEU A 418 1.85 -1.31 19.58
N GLN A 419 1.36 -2.30 18.86
CA GLN A 419 1.73 -2.64 17.50
C GLN A 419 0.44 -2.83 16.71
N THR A 420 0.51 -2.79 15.38
CA THR A 420 -0.68 -2.92 14.54
C THR A 420 -1.43 -4.24 14.72
N ASN A 421 -0.76 -5.33 15.08
CA ASN A 421 -1.44 -6.59 15.43
C ASN A 421 -2.31 -6.46 16.69
N HIS A 422 -1.88 -5.67 17.69
CA HIS A 422 -2.69 -5.36 18.88
C HIS A 422 -3.94 -4.55 18.50
N ILE A 423 -3.80 -3.57 17.60
CA ILE A 423 -4.94 -2.80 17.06
C ILE A 423 -5.91 -3.73 16.31
N SER A 424 -5.38 -4.61 15.45
CA SER A 424 -6.20 -5.62 14.77
C SER A 424 -6.93 -6.54 15.75
N GLU A 425 -6.29 -6.99 16.84
CA GLU A 425 -6.92 -7.80 17.89
C GLU A 425 -8.05 -7.03 18.59
N ILE A 426 -7.80 -5.77 18.99
CA ILE A 426 -8.80 -4.88 19.60
C ILE A 426 -10.03 -4.70 18.69
N GLU A 427 -9.83 -4.53 17.38
CA GLU A 427 -10.91 -4.28 16.43
C GLU A 427 -11.75 -5.51 16.04
N LEU A 428 -11.36 -6.71 16.50
CA LEU A 428 -12.19 -7.91 16.43
C LEU A 428 -13.35 -7.89 17.43
N ASP A 429 -13.35 -6.98 18.41
CA ASP A 429 -14.46 -6.86 19.35
C ASP A 429 -15.76 -6.44 18.63
N THR A 430 -16.74 -7.34 18.66
CA THR A 430 -18.10 -7.16 18.08
C THR A 430 -19.20 -7.06 19.14
N GLY A 431 -18.86 -7.20 20.43
CA GLY A 431 -19.80 -7.24 21.55
C GLY A 431 -19.43 -6.33 22.71
N ARG A 432 -20.28 -6.34 23.75
CA ARG A 432 -20.21 -5.43 24.91
C ARG A 432 -19.10 -5.73 25.93
N THR A 433 -18.45 -6.88 25.80
CA THR A 433 -17.50 -7.39 26.80
C THR A 433 -16.06 -6.95 26.57
N PHE A 434 -15.74 -6.47 25.36
CA PHE A 434 -14.39 -6.08 24.94
C PHE A 434 -13.32 -7.14 25.22
N ALA A 435 -13.66 -8.41 24.95
CA ALA A 435 -12.82 -9.55 25.34
C ALA A 435 -11.41 -9.49 24.72
N ASN A 436 -11.30 -9.08 23.46
CA ASN A 436 -10.01 -8.95 22.79
C ASN A 436 -9.24 -7.74 23.31
N THR A 437 -9.91 -6.61 23.50
CA THR A 437 -9.28 -5.42 24.12
C THR A 437 -8.72 -5.75 25.50
N ARG A 438 -9.49 -6.45 26.35
CA ARG A 438 -9.03 -6.92 27.67
C ARG A 438 -7.87 -7.90 27.59
N SER A 439 -7.89 -8.82 26.62
CA SER A 439 -6.78 -9.74 26.35
C SER A 439 -5.49 -8.98 26.04
N VAL A 440 -5.55 -8.01 25.12
CA VAL A 440 -4.40 -7.16 24.76
C VAL A 440 -3.92 -6.37 25.98
N LEU A 441 -4.81 -5.68 26.69
CA LEU A 441 -4.45 -4.89 27.87
C LEU A 441 -3.84 -5.75 28.97
N LYS A 442 -4.35 -6.95 29.21
CA LYS A 442 -3.76 -7.91 30.15
C LYS A 442 -2.34 -8.32 29.77
N LYS A 443 -2.06 -8.56 28.48
CA LYS A 443 -0.69 -8.84 27.99
C LYS A 443 0.27 -7.68 28.24
N LEU A 444 -0.26 -6.45 28.24
CA LEU A 444 0.47 -5.21 28.54
C LEU A 444 0.54 -4.88 30.05
N GLY A 445 -0.05 -5.70 30.92
CA GLY A 445 -0.07 -5.46 32.37
C GLY A 445 -1.12 -4.44 32.83
N LEU A 446 -2.17 -4.21 32.03
CA LEU A 446 -3.26 -3.26 32.27
C LEU A 446 -4.59 -4.00 32.51
N ASP A 447 -4.55 -5.01 33.38
CA ASP A 447 -5.68 -5.90 33.70
C ASP A 447 -6.82 -5.22 34.49
N TYR A 448 -6.55 -4.04 35.07
CA TYR A 448 -7.50 -3.23 35.81
C TYR A 448 -8.39 -2.32 34.94
N ALA A 449 -8.26 -2.36 33.62
CA ALA A 449 -9.03 -1.52 32.70
C ALA A 449 -10.55 -1.74 32.87
N THR A 450 -11.29 -0.66 33.01
CA THR A 450 -12.76 -0.67 33.09
C THR A 450 -13.39 -0.92 31.73
N ASN A 451 -14.70 -1.19 31.70
CA ASN A 451 -15.43 -1.27 30.43
C ASN A 451 -15.41 0.06 29.66
N ALA A 452 -15.45 1.20 30.35
CA ALA A 452 -15.33 2.52 29.74
C ALA A 452 -13.94 2.73 29.12
N ASP A 453 -12.87 2.29 29.79
CA ASP A 453 -11.51 2.32 29.23
C ASP A 453 -11.44 1.50 27.94
N CYS A 454 -11.96 0.26 27.98
CA CYS A 454 -11.95 -0.61 26.81
C CYS A 454 -12.75 -0.02 25.63
N ALA A 455 -13.90 0.62 25.92
CA ALA A 455 -14.71 1.31 24.92
C ALA A 455 -13.93 2.44 24.24
N ILE A 456 -13.28 3.31 25.02
CA ILE A 456 -12.51 4.45 24.52
C ILE A 456 -11.28 3.97 23.73
N ILE A 457 -10.55 2.97 24.25
CA ILE A 457 -9.39 2.39 23.57
C ILE A 457 -9.80 1.78 22.23
N SER A 458 -10.87 0.98 22.20
CA SER A 458 -11.40 0.38 20.98
C SER A 458 -11.85 1.43 19.96
N TYR A 459 -12.50 2.50 20.43
CA TYR A 459 -12.88 3.63 19.58
C TYR A 459 -11.67 4.34 18.97
N THR A 460 -10.64 4.66 19.77
CA THR A 460 -9.41 5.31 19.30
C THR A 460 -8.70 4.47 18.23
N CYS A 461 -8.53 3.16 18.47
CA CYS A 461 -7.95 2.23 17.50
C CYS A 461 -8.72 2.25 16.17
N ARG A 462 -10.04 2.12 16.25
CA ARG A 462 -10.94 2.08 15.10
C ARG A 462 -10.94 3.39 14.31
N LEU A 463 -10.84 4.53 14.98
CA LEU A 463 -10.77 5.84 14.35
C LEU A 463 -9.48 5.98 13.52
N ILE A 464 -8.34 5.57 14.08
CA ILE A 464 -7.03 5.62 13.42
C ILE A 464 -6.97 4.69 12.21
N SER A 465 -7.39 3.43 12.34
CA SER A 465 -7.32 2.47 11.24
C SER A 465 -8.29 2.83 10.11
N ARG A 466 -9.47 3.38 10.45
CA ARG A 466 -10.44 3.86 9.47
C ARG A 466 -9.92 5.09 8.73
N ARG A 467 -9.28 6.05 9.43
CA ARG A 467 -8.60 7.20 8.80
C ARG A 467 -7.61 6.72 7.73
N ALA A 468 -6.73 5.78 8.10
CA ALA A 468 -5.75 5.18 7.19
C ALA A 468 -6.39 4.51 5.96
N ALA A 469 -7.45 3.73 6.16
CA ALA A 469 -8.19 3.08 5.07
C ALA A 469 -8.86 4.10 4.14
N MET A 470 -9.43 5.18 4.68
CA MET A 470 -10.09 6.21 3.88
C MET A 470 -9.11 7.03 3.02
N LEU A 471 -7.94 7.37 3.56
CA LEU A 471 -6.86 8.00 2.79
C LEU A 471 -6.39 7.08 1.64
N THR A 472 -6.30 5.78 1.92
CA THR A 472 -5.99 4.76 0.90
C THR A 472 -7.04 4.75 -0.22
N VAL A 473 -8.33 4.78 0.12
CA VAL A 473 -9.42 4.82 -0.87
C VAL A 473 -9.32 6.06 -1.75
N ALA A 474 -9.02 7.22 -1.18
CA ALA A 474 -8.85 8.48 -1.91
C ALA A 474 -7.76 8.33 -2.99
N ALA A 475 -6.58 7.84 -2.59
CA ALA A 475 -5.46 7.61 -3.49
C ALA A 475 -5.77 6.57 -4.58
N MET A 476 -6.41 5.45 -4.22
CA MET A 476 -6.83 4.42 -5.20
C MET A 476 -7.81 4.96 -6.23
N ALA A 477 -8.79 5.76 -5.80
CA ALA A 477 -9.79 6.35 -6.68
C ALA A 477 -9.16 7.29 -7.72
N VAL A 478 -8.12 8.04 -7.35
CA VAL A 478 -7.33 8.86 -8.28
C VAL A 478 -6.67 7.98 -9.36
N LEU A 479 -5.98 6.91 -8.99
CA LEU A 479 -5.36 6.01 -9.96
C LEU A 479 -6.40 5.36 -10.90
N MET A 480 -7.58 5.01 -10.38
CA MET A 480 -8.69 4.50 -11.20
C MET A 480 -9.22 5.54 -12.19
N LYS A 481 -9.35 6.80 -11.76
CA LYS A 481 -9.76 7.93 -12.61
C LYS A 481 -8.79 8.09 -13.77
N ARG A 482 -7.49 8.18 -13.48
CA ARG A 482 -6.43 8.30 -14.49
C ARG A 482 -6.46 7.15 -15.50
N LEU A 483 -6.58 5.91 -15.03
CA LEU A 483 -6.72 4.74 -15.90
C LEU A 483 -7.93 4.83 -16.84
N ASN A 484 -9.07 5.25 -16.30
CA ASN A 484 -10.29 5.39 -17.08
C ASN A 484 -10.14 6.47 -18.18
N GLU A 485 -9.49 7.59 -17.86
CA GLU A 485 -9.22 8.68 -18.81
C GLU A 485 -8.20 8.28 -19.87
N ASN A 486 -7.13 7.58 -19.50
CA ASN A 486 -6.09 7.09 -20.43
C ASN A 486 -6.66 6.21 -21.53
N ARG A 487 -7.72 5.46 -21.22
CA ARG A 487 -8.41 4.60 -22.19
C ARG A 487 -9.73 5.18 -22.67
N LYS A 488 -9.92 6.50 -22.57
CA LYS A 488 -11.09 7.23 -23.09
C LYS A 488 -12.43 6.61 -22.65
N SER A 489 -12.50 6.12 -21.41
CA SER A 489 -13.67 5.44 -20.84
C SER A 489 -14.09 4.13 -21.54
N GLU A 490 -13.19 3.51 -22.31
CA GLU A 490 -13.44 2.20 -22.94
C GLU A 490 -13.27 1.02 -21.96
N MET A 491 -12.62 1.24 -20.81
CA MET A 491 -12.47 0.22 -19.78
C MET A 491 -13.79 -0.06 -19.06
N LYS A 492 -14.29 -1.29 -19.20
CA LYS A 492 -15.50 -1.75 -18.50
C LYS A 492 -15.23 -2.41 -17.15
N LYS A 493 -14.03 -2.96 -16.95
CA LYS A 493 -13.61 -3.65 -15.72
C LYS A 493 -12.13 -3.35 -15.43
N ILE A 494 -11.81 -3.05 -14.18
CA ILE A 494 -10.44 -2.97 -13.67
C ILE A 494 -10.26 -3.93 -12.50
N CYS A 495 -9.20 -4.71 -12.50
CA CYS A 495 -8.76 -5.41 -11.31
C CYS A 495 -7.63 -4.62 -10.61
N ILE A 496 -7.69 -4.57 -9.29
CA ILE A 496 -6.67 -3.99 -8.43
C ILE A 496 -6.06 -5.14 -7.63
N GLY A 497 -4.80 -5.46 -7.92
CA GLY A 497 -4.01 -6.39 -7.14
C GLY A 497 -3.57 -5.72 -5.84
N ILE A 498 -3.93 -6.31 -4.69
CA ILE A 498 -3.57 -5.78 -3.37
C ILE A 498 -2.78 -6.82 -2.59
N ASP A 499 -1.69 -6.39 -1.95
CA ASP A 499 -0.92 -7.20 -1.00
C ASP A 499 -0.55 -6.38 0.25
N GLY A 500 -0.03 -7.05 1.29
CA GLY A 500 0.47 -6.43 2.52
C GLY A 500 -0.24 -6.88 3.80
N SER A 501 0.48 -6.84 4.93
CA SER A 501 -0.01 -7.27 6.26
C SER A 501 -1.25 -6.53 6.72
N LEU A 502 -1.29 -5.21 6.50
CA LEU A 502 -2.38 -4.38 6.99
C LEU A 502 -3.68 -4.75 6.28
N TYR A 503 -3.67 -4.86 4.95
CA TYR A 503 -4.88 -5.22 4.20
C TYR A 503 -5.38 -6.64 4.51
N ARG A 504 -4.46 -7.61 4.67
CA ARG A 504 -4.82 -9.03 4.85
C ARG A 504 -5.28 -9.37 6.27
N PHE A 505 -4.66 -8.77 7.28
CA PHE A 505 -4.85 -9.19 8.67
C PHE A 505 -5.65 -8.22 9.51
N HIS A 506 -5.78 -6.95 9.09
CA HIS A 506 -6.61 -6.01 9.82
C HIS A 506 -8.10 -6.28 9.55
N PRO A 507 -8.92 -6.54 10.57
CA PRO A 507 -10.25 -7.12 10.40
C PRO A 507 -11.25 -6.23 9.65
N ARG A 508 -11.00 -4.91 9.63
CA ARG A 508 -11.92 -3.92 9.04
C ARG A 508 -11.37 -3.21 7.81
N PHE A 509 -10.07 -3.29 7.53
CA PHE A 509 -9.42 -2.42 6.55
C PHE A 509 -9.95 -2.69 5.14
N ASN A 510 -10.02 -3.96 4.75
CA ASN A 510 -10.61 -4.40 3.49
C ASN A 510 -12.07 -3.96 3.36
N MET A 511 -12.89 -4.17 4.40
CA MET A 511 -14.31 -3.77 4.40
C MET A 511 -14.48 -2.26 4.19
N VAL A 512 -13.68 -1.43 4.88
CA VAL A 512 -13.72 0.03 4.72
C VAL A 512 -13.34 0.42 3.29
N ILE A 513 -12.27 -0.18 2.73
CA ILE A 513 -11.88 0.06 1.34
C ILE A 513 -12.99 -0.32 0.37
N GLN A 514 -13.52 -1.55 0.46
CA GLN A 514 -14.57 -2.01 -0.44
C GLN A 514 -15.81 -1.14 -0.38
N ARG A 515 -16.23 -0.73 0.82
CA ARG A 515 -17.42 0.11 1.01
C ARG A 515 -17.24 1.49 0.38
N HIS A 516 -16.12 2.16 0.66
CA HIS A 516 -15.97 3.56 0.28
C HIS A 516 -15.40 3.74 -1.13
N LEU A 517 -14.65 2.76 -1.64
CA LEU A 517 -14.23 2.77 -3.05
C LEU A 517 -15.43 2.63 -4.00
N LYS A 518 -16.55 1.99 -3.59
CA LYS A 518 -17.80 1.99 -4.38
C LYS A 518 -18.40 3.39 -4.54
N ILE A 519 -18.12 4.27 -3.58
CA ILE A 519 -18.61 5.65 -3.56
C ILE A 519 -17.67 6.53 -4.39
N LEU A 520 -16.34 6.34 -4.29
CA LEU A 520 -15.35 7.23 -4.91
C LEU A 520 -14.80 6.76 -6.26
N ALA A 521 -15.05 5.50 -6.67
CA ALA A 521 -14.59 5.01 -7.97
C ALA A 521 -15.28 5.76 -9.14
N PRO A 522 -14.59 5.91 -10.29
CA PRO A 522 -15.18 6.49 -11.49
C PRO A 522 -16.51 5.85 -11.88
N VAL A 523 -17.42 6.70 -12.35
CA VAL A 523 -18.76 6.32 -12.83
C VAL A 523 -18.67 5.26 -13.93
N LEU A 524 -19.54 4.24 -13.87
CA LEU A 524 -19.64 3.11 -14.82
C LEU A 524 -18.45 2.14 -14.90
N LEU A 525 -17.37 2.40 -14.17
CA LEU A 525 -16.26 1.48 -14.07
C LEU A 525 -16.62 0.35 -13.08
N ASN A 526 -16.64 -0.91 -13.55
CA ASN A 526 -16.64 -2.04 -12.64
C ASN A 526 -15.23 -2.28 -12.13
N TYR A 527 -15.08 -2.65 -10.87
CA TYR A 527 -13.78 -3.00 -10.33
C TYR A 527 -13.83 -4.22 -9.43
N GLU A 528 -12.69 -4.88 -9.30
CA GLU A 528 -12.48 -6.02 -8.44
C GLU A 528 -11.20 -5.82 -7.64
N LEU A 529 -11.28 -5.99 -6.31
CA LEU A 529 -10.10 -6.05 -5.46
C LEU A 529 -9.68 -7.50 -5.32
N ARG A 530 -8.45 -7.83 -5.71
CA ARG A 530 -7.95 -9.19 -5.65
C ARG A 530 -6.67 -9.26 -4.86
N ILE A 531 -6.61 -10.24 -3.96
CA ILE A 531 -5.40 -10.53 -3.21
C ILE A 531 -4.36 -11.08 -4.19
N SER A 532 -3.12 -10.57 -4.13
CA SER A 532 -2.05 -11.05 -4.99
C SER A 532 -1.78 -12.55 -4.79
N ALA A 533 -1.57 -13.27 -5.90
CA ALA A 533 -1.35 -14.72 -5.94
C ALA A 533 -2.53 -15.61 -5.51
N ASP A 534 -3.75 -15.05 -5.45
CA ASP A 534 -4.96 -15.83 -5.19
C ASP A 534 -5.23 -16.86 -6.31
N GLY A 535 -5.31 -18.14 -5.92
CA GLY A 535 -5.45 -19.28 -6.82
C GLY A 535 -4.14 -20.01 -7.19
N ILE A 536 -2.97 -19.53 -6.74
CA ILE A 536 -1.67 -20.14 -7.06
C ILE A 536 -1.29 -21.22 -6.05
N LYS A 537 -0.79 -22.37 -6.52
CA LYS A 537 -0.28 -23.44 -5.65
C LYS A 537 1.08 -23.06 -5.07
N ILE A 538 1.12 -22.83 -3.76
CA ILE A 538 2.33 -22.43 -3.03
C ILE A 538 2.84 -23.57 -2.16
N ILE A 539 4.08 -23.97 -2.35
CA ILE A 539 4.83 -24.93 -1.53
C ILE A 539 5.78 -24.14 -0.63
N LEU A 540 5.49 -24.11 0.67
CA LEU A 540 6.30 -23.41 1.66
C LEU A 540 7.34 -24.36 2.27
N LEU A 541 8.62 -24.02 2.09
CA LEU A 541 9.72 -24.74 2.72
C LEU A 541 10.21 -23.87 3.89
N LYS A 542 9.96 -24.31 5.13
CA LYS A 542 10.40 -23.72 6.43
C LYS A 542 9.51 -22.61 7.03
N TYR A 543 9.56 -22.48 8.37
CA TYR A 543 8.77 -21.63 9.29
C TYR A 543 8.32 -20.26 8.74
N SER A 544 7.25 -20.23 7.96
CA SER A 544 6.43 -19.03 7.83
C SER A 544 4.97 -19.43 7.90
N SER A 545 4.32 -19.14 9.02
CA SER A 545 2.86 -19.20 9.18
C SER A 545 2.13 -18.22 8.24
N ASN A 546 2.85 -17.36 7.52
CA ASN A 546 2.30 -16.38 6.61
C ASN A 546 2.56 -16.77 5.15
N GLN A 547 1.62 -17.53 4.57
CA GLN A 547 1.45 -17.76 3.11
C GLN A 547 1.36 -16.46 2.28
N CYS A 548 1.28 -15.30 2.93
CA CYS A 548 0.65 -14.10 2.44
C CYS A 548 1.51 -13.14 1.59
N TYR A 549 2.75 -13.47 1.20
CA TYR A 549 3.65 -12.50 0.52
C TYR A 549 4.49 -13.13 -0.58
N VAL A 550 3.87 -13.82 -1.53
CA VAL A 550 4.60 -14.34 -2.71
C VAL A 550 4.23 -13.60 -4.00
N GLY A 551 3.23 -12.71 -3.96
CA GLY A 551 2.75 -11.99 -5.13
C GLY A 551 3.86 -11.21 -5.82
N SER A 552 4.60 -10.42 -5.07
CA SER A 552 5.75 -9.67 -5.59
C SER A 552 6.81 -10.57 -6.23
N GLY A 553 7.16 -11.70 -5.59
CA GLY A 553 8.12 -12.67 -6.12
C GLY A 553 7.66 -13.36 -7.41
N ILE A 554 6.37 -13.71 -7.50
CA ILE A 554 5.78 -14.30 -8.71
C ILE A 554 5.78 -13.27 -9.85
N GLY A 555 5.40 -12.02 -9.56
CA GLY A 555 5.45 -10.95 -10.54
C GLY A 555 6.86 -10.67 -11.06
N ALA A 556 7.88 -10.73 -10.18
CA ALA A 556 9.28 -10.64 -10.58
C ALA A 556 9.70 -11.75 -11.53
N ALA A 557 9.31 -13.00 -11.23
CA ALA A 557 9.57 -14.13 -12.13
C ALA A 557 8.92 -13.94 -13.51
N ILE A 558 7.67 -13.46 -13.54
CA ILE A 558 6.94 -13.15 -14.77
C ILE A 558 7.67 -12.06 -15.57
N CYS A 559 8.01 -10.93 -14.95
CA CYS A 559 8.77 -9.87 -15.62
C CYS A 559 10.12 -10.39 -16.15
N ALA A 560 10.81 -11.24 -15.38
CA ALA A 560 12.09 -11.80 -15.75
C ALA A 560 12.02 -12.72 -16.99
N ILE A 561 11.00 -13.57 -17.09
CA ILE A 561 10.84 -14.46 -18.24
C ILE A 561 10.40 -13.69 -19.49
N THR A 562 9.45 -12.77 -19.36
CA THR A 562 9.00 -11.93 -20.49
C THR A 562 10.15 -11.09 -21.05
N ALA A 563 10.99 -10.51 -20.18
CA ALA A 563 12.19 -9.79 -20.59
C ALA A 563 13.21 -10.68 -21.32
N ASN A 564 13.36 -11.92 -20.87
CA ASN A 564 14.26 -12.88 -21.47
C ASN A 564 13.78 -13.33 -22.85
N GLU A 565 12.49 -13.68 -22.98
CA GLU A 565 11.88 -14.07 -24.25
C GLU A 565 11.98 -12.97 -25.31
N ALA A 566 11.70 -11.72 -24.93
CA ALA A 566 11.87 -10.57 -25.81
C ALA A 566 13.32 -10.43 -26.33
N ARG A 567 14.31 -10.59 -25.44
CA ARG A 567 15.74 -10.57 -25.82
C ARG A 567 16.11 -11.72 -26.75
N GLN A 568 15.59 -12.92 -26.52
CA GLN A 568 15.84 -14.07 -27.38
C GLN A 568 15.20 -13.89 -28.77
N ALA A 569 14.00 -13.31 -28.84
CA ALA A 569 13.32 -12.99 -30.09
C ALA A 569 14.11 -11.96 -30.92
N LEU A 570 14.59 -10.87 -30.29
CA LEU A 570 15.43 -9.87 -30.95
C LEU A 570 16.71 -10.49 -31.52
N ARG A 571 17.42 -11.31 -30.74
CA ARG A 571 18.63 -12.02 -31.21
C ARG A 571 18.33 -12.92 -32.41
N LYS A 572 17.22 -13.67 -32.39
CA LYS A 572 16.81 -14.51 -33.52
C LYS A 572 16.51 -13.68 -34.77
N GLY A 573 15.84 -12.54 -34.62
CA GLY A 573 15.55 -11.61 -35.72
C GLY A 573 16.81 -10.95 -36.30
N GLU A 574 17.77 -10.56 -35.46
CA GLU A 574 19.08 -10.05 -35.90
C GLU A 574 19.89 -11.11 -36.63
N ILE A 575 19.90 -12.35 -36.14
CA ILE A 575 20.54 -13.49 -36.81
C ILE A 575 19.90 -13.74 -38.18
N GLN A 576 18.56 -13.72 -38.26
CA GLN A 576 17.85 -13.87 -39.54
C GLN A 576 18.15 -12.72 -40.52
N LYS A 577 18.20 -11.47 -40.05
CA LYS A 577 18.63 -10.32 -40.86
C LYS A 577 20.08 -10.46 -41.32
N SER A 578 21.00 -10.84 -40.44
CA SER A 578 22.41 -11.09 -40.78
C SER A 578 22.57 -12.19 -41.81
N LEU A 579 21.81 -13.29 -41.71
CA LEU A 579 21.81 -14.38 -42.67
C LEU A 579 21.24 -13.93 -44.03
N PHE A 580 20.17 -13.12 -44.01
CA PHE A 580 19.59 -12.52 -45.22
C PHE A 580 20.58 -11.58 -45.92
N TYR A 581 21.26 -10.69 -45.17
CA TYR A 581 22.30 -9.82 -45.72
C TYR A 581 23.49 -10.62 -46.26
N GLN A 582 23.95 -11.66 -45.55
CA GLN A 582 25.03 -12.53 -46.03
C GLN A 582 24.67 -13.32 -47.29
N GLN A 583 23.40 -13.74 -47.44
CA GLN A 583 22.91 -14.38 -48.67
C GLN A 583 22.86 -13.39 -49.83
N HIS A 584 22.50 -12.12 -49.59
CA HIS A 584 22.43 -11.10 -50.64
C HIS A 584 23.77 -10.48 -51.02
N THR A 585 24.77 -10.42 -50.12
CA THR A 585 26.15 -10.03 -50.47
C THR A 585 26.96 -11.12 -51.17
N LYS A 586 26.46 -12.37 -51.24
CA LYS A 586 27.08 -13.45 -52.03
C LYS A 586 26.54 -13.55 -53.47
N ILE A 587 25.54 -12.73 -53.82
CA ILE A 587 24.90 -12.69 -55.14
C ILE A 587 25.31 -11.42 -55.92
N SER A 588 26.03 -10.49 -55.29
CA SER A 588 26.77 -9.40 -55.95
C SER A 588 28.24 -9.78 -56.11
#